data_AF-A0A940SPL8-F1
#
_entry.id   AF-A0A940SPL8-F1
#
_cell.length_a   1.000
_cell.length_b   1.000
_cell.length_c   1.000
_cell.angle_alpha   90.00
_cell.angle_beta   90.00
_cell.angle_gamma   90.00
#
_symmetry.space_group_name_H-M   'P 1'
#
loop_
_entity.id
_entity.type
_entity.pdbx_description
1 polymer ?
#
loop_
_entity_poly.entity_id
_entity_poly.type
_entity_poly.pdbx_seq_one_letter_code
_entity_poly.pdbx_strand_id
1 'polypeptide(L)'
;MFRVFAEYQGNSLITDVPRDLYDLKEDFASIGYGKPLGKTPIMPDEDSELELNIYPDGELEQAAFRKCKPEDTLLMLNRTAQYLADHAHSFTAESIGEMDADGLSELYCRLSEPRQPQTDKLVLHMKLVRRAEDFTPESCIVEDVIPLPPEEFFRLRNNPLSEHPMMEQYYEKMLSDDEGFRHGILVYDEVQGDGLFVAAEGADYARYAQYVPRARDIAAAFEQTQTQEETAGIAEDPGGFVIS
;
A
#
# COMPACT_ATOMS: atom_id res chain seq x y z
N MET A 1 16.67 14.98 -10.96
CA MET A 1 17.16 15.14 -9.56
C MET A 1 16.33 16.23 -8.88
N PHE A 2 16.20 16.27 -7.56
CA PHE A 2 15.64 17.42 -6.84
C PHE A 2 16.70 17.99 -5.91
N ARG A 3 16.98 19.28 -6.02
CA ARG A 3 17.84 19.99 -5.07
C ARG A 3 17.01 20.44 -3.89
N VAL A 4 17.44 20.08 -2.69
CA VAL A 4 16.78 20.41 -1.43
C VAL A 4 17.66 21.37 -0.65
N PHE A 5 17.13 22.56 -0.38
CA PHE A 5 17.68 23.51 0.58
C PHE A 5 16.87 23.41 1.86
N ALA A 6 17.52 23.13 2.98
CA ALA A 6 16.88 23.06 4.29
C ALA A 6 17.58 23.99 5.28
N GLU A 7 16.79 24.68 6.11
CA GLU A 7 17.28 25.47 7.22
C GLU A 7 16.58 25.04 8.52
N TYR A 8 17.36 24.81 9.57
CA TYR A 8 16.84 24.44 10.88
C TYR A 8 17.64 25.14 11.98
N GLN A 9 16.97 25.93 12.80
CA GLN A 9 17.56 26.67 13.93
C GLN A 9 18.82 27.49 13.54
N GLY A 10 18.82 28.07 12.34
CA GLY A 10 19.92 28.89 11.80
C GLY A 10 21.08 28.12 11.17
N ASN A 11 21.00 26.79 11.11
CA ASN A 11 21.93 25.97 10.34
C ASN A 11 21.32 25.61 8.98
N SER A 12 22.11 25.69 7.91
CA SER A 12 21.64 25.41 6.55
C SER A 12 22.30 24.17 5.93
N LEU A 13 21.53 23.48 5.11
CA LEU A 13 21.91 22.28 4.37
C LEU A 13 21.51 22.44 2.90
N ILE A 14 22.40 22.03 2.01
CA ILE A 14 22.08 21.77 0.60
C ILE A 14 22.39 20.31 0.33
N THR A 15 21.38 19.58 -0.12
CA THR A 15 21.51 18.18 -0.56
C THR A 15 20.69 17.96 -1.82
N ASP A 16 20.92 16.84 -2.50
CA ASP A 16 20.19 16.46 -3.69
C ASP A 16 19.52 15.10 -3.44
N VAL A 17 18.28 14.92 -3.90
CA VAL A 17 17.57 13.63 -3.92
C VAL A 17 17.32 13.18 -5.37
N PRO A 18 17.40 11.87 -5.68
CA PRO A 18 17.52 10.77 -4.75
C PRO A 18 18.93 10.63 -4.14
N ARG A 19 18.96 10.15 -2.90
CA ARG A 19 20.17 9.90 -2.11
C ARG A 19 19.97 8.66 -1.23
N ASP A 20 21.07 8.03 -0.86
CA ASP A 20 21.03 6.95 0.14
C ASP A 20 20.37 7.44 1.44
N LEU A 21 19.51 6.61 2.03
CA LEU A 21 18.71 7.01 3.19
C LEU A 21 19.54 7.24 4.45
N TYR A 22 20.68 6.55 4.59
CA TYR A 22 21.61 6.78 5.69
C TYR A 22 22.27 8.14 5.52
N ASP A 23 22.82 8.41 4.33
CA ASP A 23 23.49 9.68 4.03
C ASP A 23 22.54 10.87 4.12
N LEU A 24 21.31 10.75 3.59
CA LEU A 24 20.30 11.80 3.69
C LEU A 24 19.88 12.07 5.14
N LYS A 25 19.85 11.04 5.99
CA LYS A 25 19.58 11.21 7.42
C LYS A 25 20.75 11.92 8.13
N GLU A 26 21.99 11.56 7.80
CA GLU A 26 23.18 12.22 8.34
C GLU A 26 23.28 13.68 7.88
N ASP A 27 22.92 13.98 6.63
CA ASP A 27 22.84 15.35 6.11
C ASP A 27 21.90 16.21 6.97
N PHE A 28 20.68 15.74 7.25
CA PHE A 28 19.72 16.47 8.11
C PHE A 28 20.16 16.51 9.58
N ALA A 29 20.81 15.45 10.08
CA ALA A 29 21.38 15.46 11.42
C ALA A 29 22.49 16.52 11.57
N SER A 30 23.22 16.84 10.50
CA SER A 30 24.30 17.84 10.52
C SER A 30 23.82 19.26 10.83
N ILE A 31 22.56 19.59 10.51
CA ILE A 31 21.91 20.87 10.85
C ILE A 31 21.14 20.81 12.18
N GLY A 32 21.19 19.67 12.89
CA GLY A 32 20.48 19.43 14.14
C GLY A 32 19.05 18.88 13.96
N TYR A 33 18.63 18.56 12.73
CA TYR A 33 17.30 18.03 12.46
C TYR A 33 17.27 16.50 12.57
N GLY A 34 16.79 16.00 13.71
CA GLY A 34 16.78 14.57 14.03
C GLY A 34 15.46 13.82 13.77
N LYS A 35 14.43 14.47 13.21
CA LYS A 35 13.14 13.79 12.98
C LYS A 35 13.29 12.75 11.85
N PRO A 36 12.55 11.62 11.91
CA PRO A 36 12.56 10.64 10.83
C PRO A 36 12.15 11.25 9.48
N LEU A 37 12.81 10.86 8.40
CA LEU A 37 12.51 11.35 7.03
C LEU A 37 11.06 11.09 6.60
N GLY A 38 10.46 9.99 7.07
CA GLY A 38 9.04 9.66 6.85
C GLY A 38 8.06 10.47 7.71
N LYS A 39 8.56 11.39 8.55
CA LYS A 39 7.78 12.36 9.33
C LYS A 39 8.24 13.80 9.07
N THR A 40 9.04 13.99 8.02
CA THR A 40 9.60 15.29 7.62
C THR A 40 8.79 15.79 6.43
N PRO A 41 7.89 16.77 6.60
CA PRO A 41 7.07 17.28 5.49
C PRO A 41 7.94 18.00 4.46
N ILE A 42 7.60 17.87 3.19
CA ILE A 42 8.29 18.59 2.09
C ILE A 42 7.83 20.03 1.93
N MET A 43 6.66 20.38 2.47
CA MET A 43 6.18 21.76 2.61
C MET A 43 5.81 21.98 4.08
N PRO A 44 6.78 22.25 4.96
CA PRO A 44 6.51 22.53 6.36
C PRO A 44 5.59 23.76 6.53
N ASP A 45 4.74 23.76 7.56
CA ASP A 45 3.90 24.91 7.91
C ASP A 45 4.75 26.13 8.30
N GLU A 46 4.18 27.34 8.22
CA GLU A 46 4.88 28.58 8.58
C GLU A 46 5.38 28.61 10.03
N ASP A 47 4.72 27.87 10.93
CA ASP A 47 5.10 27.73 12.34
C ASP A 47 6.20 26.68 12.59
N SER A 48 6.64 25.96 11.55
CA SER A 48 7.70 24.96 11.63
C SER A 48 9.07 25.63 11.75
N GLU A 49 9.89 25.15 12.70
CA GLU A 49 11.32 25.53 12.79
C GLU A 49 12.16 25.05 11.60
N LEU A 50 11.65 24.08 10.82
CA LEU A 50 12.29 23.61 9.60
C LEU A 50 11.71 24.38 8.42
N GLU A 51 12.57 25.08 7.69
CA GLU A 51 12.27 25.61 6.36
C GLU A 51 12.87 24.67 5.30
N LEU A 52 12.09 24.37 4.26
CA LEU A 52 12.52 23.44 3.21
C LEU A 52 12.07 23.97 1.84
N ASN A 53 13.03 24.17 0.95
CA ASN A 53 12.82 24.59 -0.44
C ASN A 53 13.34 23.52 -1.40
N ILE A 54 12.50 23.11 -2.35
CA ILE A 54 12.79 22.04 -3.30
C ILE A 54 12.81 22.58 -4.72
N TYR A 55 13.85 22.24 -5.46
CA TYR A 55 14.03 22.64 -6.85
C TYR A 55 14.15 21.39 -7.73
N PRO A 56 13.10 21.01 -8.48
CA PRO A 56 13.18 19.90 -9.43
C PRO A 56 14.12 20.26 -10.59
N ASP A 57 15.06 19.36 -10.87
CA ASP A 57 16.03 19.43 -11.97
C ASP A 57 15.69 18.36 -13.01
N GLY A 58 14.97 18.78 -14.05
CA GLY A 58 14.46 17.95 -15.14
C GLY A 58 12.94 18.06 -15.35
N GLU A 59 12.46 17.66 -16.53
CA GLU A 59 11.03 17.71 -16.88
C GLU A 59 10.22 16.65 -16.11
N LEU A 60 10.80 15.46 -15.86
CA LEU A 60 10.14 14.39 -15.10
C LEU A 60 9.93 14.81 -13.64
N GLU A 61 10.95 15.41 -13.05
CA GLU A 61 10.94 15.91 -11.68
C GLU A 61 9.99 17.08 -11.53
N GLN A 62 9.89 17.98 -12.52
CA GLN A 62 8.89 19.03 -12.54
C GLN A 62 7.47 18.49 -12.66
N ALA A 63 7.25 17.42 -13.43
CA ALA A 63 5.95 16.77 -13.51
C ALA A 63 5.57 16.12 -12.18
N ALA A 64 6.49 15.40 -11.54
CA ALA A 64 6.28 14.82 -10.22
C ALA A 64 6.08 15.89 -9.13
N PHE A 65 6.86 16.97 -9.16
CA PHE A 65 6.77 18.05 -8.16
C PHE A 65 5.41 18.75 -8.17
N ARG A 66 4.76 18.85 -9.33
CA ARG A 66 3.41 19.41 -9.47
C ARG A 66 2.32 18.57 -8.80
N LYS A 67 2.61 17.31 -8.46
CA LYS A 67 1.70 16.40 -7.77
C LYS A 67 1.91 16.40 -6.25
N CYS A 68 2.97 17.05 -5.76
CA CYS A 68 3.28 17.11 -4.34
C CYS A 68 2.17 17.81 -3.53
N LYS A 69 1.97 17.34 -2.31
CA LYS A 69 1.10 17.92 -1.30
C LYS A 69 1.85 18.32 -0.03
N PRO A 70 1.25 19.17 0.84
CA PRO A 70 1.86 19.54 2.11
C PRO A 70 2.22 18.36 3.02
N GLU A 71 1.37 17.34 3.05
CA GLU A 71 1.56 16.13 3.84
C GLU A 71 2.62 15.16 3.29
N ASP A 72 3.09 15.35 2.06
CA ASP A 72 4.12 14.51 1.49
C ASP A 72 5.43 14.64 2.28
N THR A 73 6.16 13.54 2.37
CA THR A 73 7.36 13.45 3.22
C THR A 73 8.62 13.41 2.39
N LEU A 74 9.73 13.87 2.98
CA LEU A 74 11.03 13.84 2.34
C LEU A 74 11.46 12.41 1.97
N LEU A 75 11.04 11.42 2.77
CA LEU A 75 11.21 10.01 2.43
C LEU A 75 10.46 9.65 1.13
N MET A 76 9.23 10.13 0.95
CA MET A 76 8.45 9.84 -0.24
C MET A 76 9.03 10.53 -1.48
N LEU A 77 9.47 11.78 -1.33
CA LEU A 77 10.20 12.49 -2.39
C LEU A 77 11.46 11.73 -2.80
N ASN A 78 12.26 11.27 -1.85
CA ASN A 78 13.48 10.51 -2.13
C ASN A 78 13.18 9.19 -2.87
N ARG A 79 12.14 8.46 -2.44
CA ARG A 79 11.70 7.22 -3.08
C ARG A 79 11.19 7.44 -4.50
N THR A 80 10.32 8.42 -4.71
CA THR A 80 9.79 8.76 -6.04
C THR A 80 10.90 9.23 -6.97
N ALA A 81 11.82 10.07 -6.48
CA ALA A 81 12.97 10.50 -7.24
C ALA A 81 13.89 9.33 -7.62
N GLN A 82 14.12 8.38 -6.70
CA GLN A 82 14.93 7.19 -6.95
C GLN A 82 14.28 6.31 -8.03
N TYR A 83 12.97 6.09 -7.91
CA TYR A 83 12.23 5.28 -8.88
C TYR A 83 12.28 5.88 -10.28
N LEU A 84 12.08 7.20 -10.40
CA LEU A 84 12.18 7.92 -11.67
C LEU A 84 13.60 7.85 -12.26
N ALA A 85 14.63 7.95 -11.42
CA ALA A 85 16.02 7.83 -11.87
C ALA A 85 16.32 6.41 -12.41
N ASP A 86 15.86 5.38 -11.71
CA ASP A 86 16.06 3.97 -12.11
C ASP A 86 15.27 3.59 -13.37
N HIS A 87 14.18 4.31 -13.65
CA HIS A 87 13.24 4.02 -14.75
C HIS A 87 13.07 5.19 -15.72
N ALA A 88 14.07 6.06 -15.88
CA ALA A 88 13.97 7.30 -16.64
C ALA A 88 13.52 7.09 -18.11
N HIS A 89 13.80 5.94 -18.70
CA HIS A 89 13.37 5.59 -20.07
C HIS A 89 11.93 5.10 -20.18
N SER A 90 11.26 4.85 -19.06
CA SER A 90 9.90 4.28 -19.02
C SER A 90 8.81 5.34 -19.00
N PHE A 91 9.15 6.61 -18.74
CA PHE A 91 8.19 7.68 -18.51
C PHE A 91 8.55 8.95 -19.29
N THR A 92 7.52 9.73 -19.61
CA THR A 92 7.64 11.11 -20.09
C THR A 92 7.00 12.08 -19.09
N ALA A 93 7.38 13.35 -19.12
CA ALA A 93 6.79 14.36 -18.25
C ALA A 93 5.27 14.52 -18.50
N GLU A 94 4.84 14.34 -19.74
CA GLU A 94 3.42 14.29 -20.13
C GLU A 94 2.72 13.10 -19.46
N SER A 95 3.27 11.88 -19.58
CA SER A 95 2.66 10.70 -18.98
C SER A 95 2.54 10.81 -17.45
N ILE A 96 3.53 11.40 -16.77
CA ILE A 96 3.47 11.65 -15.32
C ILE A 96 2.43 12.73 -14.99
N GLY A 97 2.31 13.76 -15.84
CA GLY A 97 1.31 14.81 -15.67
C GLY A 97 -0.13 14.29 -15.80
N GLU A 98 -0.35 13.35 -16.71
CA GLU A 98 -1.64 12.69 -16.96
C GLU A 98 -2.03 11.65 -15.90
N MET A 99 -1.08 11.15 -15.10
CA MET A 99 -1.39 10.23 -14.00
C MET A 99 -2.33 10.89 -13.00
N ASP A 100 -3.46 10.23 -12.76
CA ASP A 100 -4.40 10.57 -11.69
C ASP A 100 -3.79 10.10 -10.36
N ALA A 101 -3.03 11.01 -9.75
CA ALA A 101 -2.32 10.84 -8.51
C ALA A 101 -2.36 12.16 -7.74
N ASP A 102 -2.80 12.08 -6.50
CA ASP A 102 -3.01 13.21 -5.61
C ASP A 102 -2.01 13.14 -4.43
N GLY A 103 -0.75 13.49 -4.70
CA GLY A 103 0.37 13.36 -3.77
C GLY A 103 1.49 12.45 -4.30
N LEU A 104 2.65 12.49 -3.67
CA LEU A 104 3.80 11.67 -4.04
C LEU A 104 3.61 10.19 -3.72
N SER A 105 2.86 9.86 -2.67
CA SER A 105 2.58 8.46 -2.32
C SER A 105 1.76 7.75 -3.40
N GLU A 106 0.67 8.37 -3.87
CA GLU A 106 -0.14 7.84 -4.97
C GLU A 106 0.66 7.78 -6.27
N LEU A 107 1.42 8.83 -6.58
CA LEU A 107 2.27 8.86 -7.76
C LEU A 107 3.29 7.72 -7.73
N TYR A 108 3.96 7.50 -6.58
CA TYR A 108 4.90 6.39 -6.41
C TYR A 108 4.22 5.04 -6.66
N CYS A 109 3.01 4.85 -6.13
CA CYS A 109 2.23 3.63 -6.36
C CYS A 109 1.98 3.41 -7.85
N ARG A 110 1.46 4.43 -8.56
CA ARG A 110 1.20 4.37 -10.02
C ARG A 110 2.45 4.09 -10.84
N LEU A 111 3.55 4.76 -10.52
CA LEU A 111 4.84 4.55 -11.19
C LEU A 111 5.35 3.12 -10.99
N SER A 112 5.14 2.57 -9.79
CA SER A 112 5.57 1.24 -9.37
C SER A 112 4.61 0.11 -9.76
N GLU A 113 3.48 0.44 -10.39
CA GLU A 113 2.55 -0.58 -10.87
C GLU A 113 3.18 -1.37 -12.03
N PRO A 114 3.16 -2.72 -11.95
CA PRO A 114 3.70 -3.53 -13.04
C PRO A 114 2.92 -3.29 -14.33
N ARG A 115 3.64 -3.17 -15.44
CA ARG A 115 3.06 -2.94 -16.76
C ARG A 115 2.00 -4.00 -17.06
N GLN A 116 0.78 -3.55 -17.30
CA GLN A 116 -0.33 -4.43 -17.67
C GLN A 116 -0.08 -5.01 -19.07
N PRO A 117 -0.14 -6.34 -19.25
CA PRO A 117 0.05 -6.96 -20.55
C PRO A 117 -1.10 -6.59 -21.49
N GLN A 118 -0.77 -6.09 -22.69
CA GLN A 118 -1.77 -5.83 -23.73
C GLN A 118 -2.11 -7.14 -24.44
N THR A 119 -3.16 -7.82 -23.99
CA THR A 119 -3.60 -9.11 -24.54
C THR A 119 -5.11 -9.27 -24.45
N ASP A 120 -5.68 -10.02 -25.39
CA ASP A 120 -7.06 -10.51 -25.40
C ASP A 120 -7.29 -11.73 -24.49
N LYS A 121 -6.23 -12.23 -23.84
CA LYS A 121 -6.26 -13.39 -22.95
C LYS A 121 -6.56 -12.99 -21.52
N LEU A 122 -7.03 -13.96 -20.72
CA LEU A 122 -7.16 -13.80 -19.28
C LEU A 122 -5.78 -13.52 -18.65
N VAL A 123 -5.69 -12.40 -17.93
CA VAL A 123 -4.51 -11.99 -17.16
C VAL A 123 -4.80 -12.28 -15.69
N LEU A 124 -3.88 -12.97 -15.02
CA LEU A 124 -3.93 -13.22 -13.58
C LEU A 124 -2.62 -12.74 -12.97
N HIS A 125 -2.73 -11.85 -11.97
CA HIS A 125 -1.59 -11.42 -11.18
C HIS A 125 -1.31 -12.47 -10.10
N MET A 126 -0.08 -13.00 -10.04
CA MET A 126 0.26 -14.08 -9.12
C MET A 126 1.73 -14.04 -8.72
N LYS A 127 2.01 -14.49 -7.50
CA LYS A 127 3.37 -14.74 -7.01
C LYS A 127 3.74 -16.19 -7.34
N LEU A 128 4.72 -16.38 -8.22
CA LEU A 128 5.19 -17.70 -8.63
C LEU A 128 6.27 -18.22 -7.68
N VAL A 129 6.15 -19.49 -7.28
CA VAL A 129 7.17 -20.19 -6.46
C VAL A 129 8.12 -20.95 -7.38
N ARG A 130 9.41 -20.60 -7.35
CA ARG A 130 10.42 -21.28 -8.16
C ARG A 130 10.80 -22.61 -7.51
N ARG A 131 10.60 -23.72 -8.23
CA ARG A 131 10.89 -25.10 -7.77
C ARG A 131 10.14 -25.47 -6.47
N ALA A 132 8.83 -25.21 -6.45
CA ALA A 132 7.97 -25.76 -5.40
C ALA A 132 8.04 -27.30 -5.42
N GLU A 133 8.17 -27.91 -4.25
CA GLU A 133 8.12 -29.37 -4.09
C GLU A 133 6.66 -29.86 -4.18
N ASP A 134 5.72 -29.11 -3.60
CA ASP A 134 4.28 -29.28 -3.75
C ASP A 134 3.52 -27.94 -3.59
N PHE A 135 2.21 -27.98 -3.81
CA PHE A 135 1.28 -26.86 -3.63
C PHE A 135 0.08 -27.29 -2.78
N THR A 136 0.30 -28.11 -1.76
CA THR A 136 -0.80 -28.57 -0.90
C THR A 136 -1.46 -27.35 -0.24
N PRO A 137 -2.75 -27.07 -0.53
CA PRO A 137 -3.42 -25.90 0.02
C PRO A 137 -3.78 -26.13 1.49
N GLU A 138 -3.62 -25.10 2.30
CA GLU A 138 -4.16 -25.05 3.67
C GLU A 138 -5.61 -24.55 3.64
N SER A 139 -6.45 -25.13 4.50
CA SER A 139 -7.78 -24.56 4.78
C SER A 139 -7.61 -23.40 5.75
N CYS A 140 -7.90 -22.19 5.28
CA CYS A 140 -7.83 -20.98 6.07
C CYS A 140 -9.23 -20.37 6.26
N ILE A 141 -9.46 -19.79 7.43
CA ILE A 141 -10.71 -19.10 7.77
C ILE A 141 -10.49 -17.59 7.61
N VAL A 142 -11.43 -16.94 6.91
CA VAL A 142 -11.43 -15.48 6.73
C VAL A 142 -12.34 -14.87 7.79
N GLU A 143 -11.74 -14.17 8.74
CA GLU A 143 -12.42 -13.48 9.84
C GLU A 143 -13.09 -12.18 9.40
N ASP A 144 -12.49 -11.50 8.43
CA ASP A 144 -13.01 -10.25 7.88
C ASP A 144 -12.50 -10.02 6.46
N VAL A 145 -13.27 -9.28 5.67
CA VAL A 145 -12.92 -8.86 4.31
C VAL A 145 -12.82 -7.34 4.27
N ILE A 146 -11.65 -6.82 3.90
CA ILE A 146 -11.34 -5.40 4.10
C ILE A 146 -10.88 -4.76 2.79
N PRO A 147 -11.67 -3.82 2.21
CA PRO A 147 -11.19 -2.99 1.12
C PRO A 147 -10.11 -2.03 1.63
N LEU A 148 -9.03 -1.92 0.88
CA LEU A 148 -7.96 -0.96 1.14
C LEU A 148 -7.84 0.00 -0.04
N PRO A 149 -7.57 1.29 0.23
CA PRO A 149 -7.11 2.22 -0.79
C PRO A 149 -5.84 1.68 -1.49
N PRO A 150 -5.62 1.97 -2.78
CA PRO A 150 -4.50 1.44 -3.55
C PRO A 150 -3.13 1.69 -2.88
N GLU A 151 -2.94 2.86 -2.26
CA GLU A 151 -1.69 3.17 -1.55
C GLU A 151 -1.45 2.23 -0.37
N GLU A 152 -2.47 1.99 0.44
CA GLU A 152 -2.36 1.14 1.63
C GLU A 152 -2.15 -0.32 1.24
N PHE A 153 -2.90 -0.80 0.25
CA PHE A 153 -2.69 -2.13 -0.33
C PHE A 153 -1.29 -2.27 -0.91
N PHE A 154 -0.81 -1.27 -1.66
CA PHE A 154 0.53 -1.26 -2.21
C PHE A 154 1.60 -1.33 -1.11
N ARG A 155 1.45 -0.57 -0.02
CA ARG A 155 2.39 -0.60 1.12
C ARG A 155 2.44 -1.99 1.75
N LEU A 156 1.28 -2.59 2.03
CA LEU A 156 1.19 -3.94 2.61
C LEU A 156 1.76 -5.01 1.67
N ARG A 157 1.44 -4.96 0.38
CA ARG A 157 1.93 -5.90 -0.63
C ARG A 157 3.44 -5.87 -0.77
N ASN A 158 4.06 -4.68 -0.75
CA ASN A 158 5.50 -4.53 -0.96
C ASN A 158 6.31 -4.64 0.33
N ASN A 159 5.71 -4.39 1.50
CA ASN A 159 6.38 -4.44 2.81
C ASN A 159 5.52 -5.18 3.87
N PRO A 160 5.21 -6.48 3.68
CA PRO A 160 4.32 -7.21 4.59
C PRO A 160 4.89 -7.40 6.00
N LEU A 161 6.21 -7.26 6.17
CA LEU A 161 6.89 -7.39 7.47
C LEU A 161 6.95 -6.07 8.26
N SER A 162 6.53 -4.94 7.66
CA SER A 162 6.42 -3.67 8.39
C SER A 162 5.15 -3.64 9.25
N GLU A 163 5.11 -2.74 10.22
CA GLU A 163 3.90 -2.43 10.98
C GLU A 163 2.85 -1.81 10.03
N HIS A 164 1.60 -2.29 10.13
CA HIS A 164 0.44 -1.73 9.42
C HIS A 164 -0.67 -1.46 10.43
N PRO A 165 -0.89 -0.19 10.85
CA PRO A 165 -1.82 0.15 11.92
C PRO A 165 -3.26 -0.38 11.71
N MET A 166 -3.70 -0.48 10.46
CA MET A 166 -5.01 -1.04 10.09
C MET A 166 -5.21 -2.50 10.55
N MET A 167 -4.13 -3.27 10.72
CA MET A 167 -4.19 -4.66 11.13
C MET A 167 -4.27 -4.87 12.65
N GLU A 168 -3.95 -3.86 13.47
CA GLU A 168 -3.84 -3.99 14.92
C GLU A 168 -5.11 -4.56 15.59
N GLN A 169 -6.28 -4.10 15.13
CA GLN A 169 -7.58 -4.54 15.64
C GLN A 169 -7.92 -6.02 15.29
N TYR A 170 -7.14 -6.65 14.41
CA TYR A 170 -7.39 -8.00 13.91
C TYR A 170 -6.41 -9.03 14.44
N TYR A 171 -5.30 -8.64 15.08
CA TYR A 171 -4.26 -9.58 15.50
C TYR A 171 -4.75 -10.68 16.45
N GLU A 172 -5.67 -10.36 17.36
CA GLU A 172 -6.28 -11.36 18.25
C GLU A 172 -7.24 -12.32 17.53
N LYS A 173 -7.75 -11.94 16.35
CA LYS A 173 -8.64 -12.77 15.53
C LYS A 173 -7.88 -13.70 14.58
N MET A 174 -6.63 -13.38 14.22
CA MET A 174 -5.82 -14.15 13.27
C MET A 174 -4.98 -15.26 13.93
N LEU A 175 -5.51 -15.90 14.97
CA LEU A 175 -4.85 -17.01 15.66
C LEU A 175 -5.29 -18.34 15.05
N SER A 176 -4.45 -19.38 15.14
CA SER A 176 -4.93 -20.73 14.80
C SER A 176 -5.90 -21.23 15.86
N ASP A 177 -6.94 -21.94 15.45
CA ASP A 177 -7.88 -22.57 16.37
C ASP A 177 -7.36 -23.91 16.90
N ASP A 178 -8.14 -24.51 17.82
CA ASP A 178 -7.84 -25.81 18.42
C ASP A 178 -7.91 -26.98 17.40
N GLU A 179 -8.54 -26.77 16.25
CA GLU A 179 -8.64 -27.73 15.15
C GLU A 179 -7.46 -27.62 14.16
N GLY A 180 -6.62 -26.60 14.33
CA GLY A 180 -5.44 -26.34 13.52
C GLY A 180 -5.72 -25.53 12.25
N PHE A 181 -6.91 -24.94 12.11
CA PHE A 181 -7.20 -24.01 11.03
C PHE A 181 -6.57 -22.65 11.31
N ARG A 182 -6.00 -22.05 10.26
CA ARG A 182 -5.42 -20.72 10.36
C ARG A 182 -6.48 -19.67 10.08
N HIS A 183 -6.69 -18.77 11.03
CA HIS A 183 -7.54 -17.61 10.84
C HIS A 183 -6.73 -16.44 10.30
N GLY A 184 -7.36 -15.63 9.46
CA GLY A 184 -6.76 -14.47 8.84
C GLY A 184 -7.80 -13.51 8.30
N ILE A 185 -7.36 -12.42 7.70
CA ILE A 185 -8.21 -11.46 6.99
C ILE A 185 -7.93 -11.52 5.49
N LEU A 186 -8.95 -11.21 4.70
CA LEU A 186 -8.80 -10.99 3.26
C LEU A 186 -8.81 -9.49 3.00
N VAL A 187 -7.66 -8.90 2.69
CA VAL A 187 -7.59 -7.51 2.25
C VAL A 187 -7.56 -7.43 0.74
N TYR A 188 -8.20 -6.43 0.13
CA TYR A 188 -8.15 -6.25 -1.33
C TYR A 188 -8.03 -4.79 -1.74
N ASP A 189 -7.38 -4.56 -2.87
CA ASP A 189 -7.29 -3.25 -3.52
C ASP A 189 -8.68 -2.84 -4.05
N GLU A 190 -9.23 -1.74 -3.56
CA GLU A 190 -10.58 -1.30 -3.95
C GLU A 190 -10.71 -0.97 -5.45
N VAL A 191 -9.61 -0.62 -6.12
CA VAL A 191 -9.56 -0.29 -7.54
C VAL A 191 -9.26 -1.54 -8.36
N GLN A 192 -8.11 -2.18 -8.15
CA GLN A 192 -7.67 -3.33 -8.95
C GLN A 192 -8.46 -4.60 -8.64
N GLY A 193 -8.90 -4.78 -7.39
CA GLY A 193 -9.69 -5.93 -6.94
C GLY A 193 -8.89 -7.18 -6.58
N ASP A 194 -7.57 -7.18 -6.79
CA ASP A 194 -6.68 -8.23 -6.27
C ASP A 194 -6.43 -8.03 -4.78
N GLY A 195 -6.06 -9.10 -4.07
CA GLY A 195 -5.95 -9.07 -2.61
C GLY A 195 -4.81 -9.89 -2.03
N LEU A 196 -4.74 -9.85 -0.71
CA LEU A 196 -3.87 -10.66 0.13
C LEU A 196 -4.72 -11.34 1.20
N PHE A 197 -4.58 -12.65 1.33
CA PHE A 197 -4.92 -13.29 2.60
C PHE A 197 -3.76 -13.05 3.57
N VAL A 198 -4.04 -12.54 4.76
CA VAL A 198 -3.05 -12.21 5.78
C VAL A 198 -3.40 -12.91 7.09
N ALA A 199 -2.42 -13.58 7.68
CA ALA A 199 -2.53 -14.13 9.03
C ALA A 199 -1.31 -13.70 9.86
N ALA A 200 -1.56 -13.03 10.97
CA ALA A 200 -0.53 -12.49 11.85
C ALA A 200 -0.08 -13.49 12.93
N GLU A 201 -0.95 -14.42 13.36
CA GLU A 201 -0.69 -15.34 14.48
C GLU A 201 -0.14 -14.62 15.73
N GLY A 202 -0.80 -13.52 16.10
CA GLY A 202 -0.44 -12.69 17.25
C GLY A 202 0.81 -11.82 17.06
N ALA A 203 1.40 -11.76 15.86
CA ALA A 203 2.44 -10.80 15.51
C ALA A 203 1.87 -9.42 15.16
N ASP A 204 2.72 -8.40 15.18
CA ASP A 204 2.46 -7.03 14.74
C ASP A 204 2.74 -6.81 13.23
N TYR A 205 2.88 -7.90 12.47
CA TYR A 205 3.12 -7.91 11.03
C TYR A 205 2.42 -9.10 10.35
N ALA A 206 2.34 -9.07 9.02
CA ALA A 206 1.76 -10.16 8.23
C ALA A 206 2.70 -11.38 8.18
N ARG A 207 2.68 -12.20 9.24
CA ARG A 207 3.55 -13.40 9.37
C ARG A 207 3.37 -14.35 8.19
N TYR A 208 2.12 -14.60 7.81
CA TYR A 208 1.76 -15.33 6.60
C TYR A 208 0.96 -14.42 5.69
N ALA A 209 1.31 -14.41 4.41
CA ALA A 209 0.57 -13.68 3.40
C ALA A 209 0.57 -14.44 2.08
N GLN A 210 -0.59 -14.54 1.46
CA GLN A 210 -0.76 -15.16 0.15
C GLN A 210 -1.48 -14.19 -0.79
N TYR A 211 -0.93 -14.01 -2.00
CA TYR A 211 -1.59 -13.22 -3.04
C TYR A 211 -2.82 -13.96 -3.57
N VAL A 212 -3.96 -13.26 -3.57
CA VAL A 212 -5.26 -13.76 -3.99
C VAL A 212 -5.73 -12.94 -5.18
N PRO A 213 -5.64 -13.47 -6.43
CA PRO A 213 -6.17 -12.76 -7.59
C PRO A 213 -7.69 -12.65 -7.49
N ARG A 214 -8.24 -11.51 -7.90
CA ARG A 214 -9.68 -11.23 -7.91
C ARG A 214 -10.36 -11.40 -6.54
N ALA A 215 -9.65 -11.06 -5.46
CA ALA A 215 -10.16 -11.15 -4.09
C ALA A 215 -11.51 -10.44 -3.90
N ARG A 216 -11.70 -9.25 -4.51
CA ARG A 216 -12.98 -8.52 -4.47
C ARG A 216 -14.14 -9.34 -5.02
N ASP A 217 -13.91 -10.04 -6.14
CA ASP A 217 -14.96 -10.84 -6.78
C ASP A 217 -15.29 -12.08 -5.95
N ILE A 218 -14.28 -12.69 -5.31
CA ILE A 218 -14.45 -13.82 -4.39
C ILE A 218 -15.30 -13.40 -3.18
N ALA A 219 -14.97 -12.26 -2.57
CA ALA A 219 -15.73 -11.72 -1.44
C ALA A 219 -17.19 -11.41 -1.81
N ALA A 220 -17.40 -10.69 -2.92
CA ALA A 220 -18.75 -10.36 -3.39
C ALA A 220 -19.60 -11.60 -3.68
N ALA A 221 -19.01 -12.68 -4.22
CA ALA A 221 -19.70 -13.93 -4.45
C ALA A 221 -20.11 -14.65 -3.15
N PHE A 222 -19.27 -14.55 -2.10
CA PHE A 222 -19.59 -15.09 -0.78
C PHE A 222 -20.77 -14.34 -0.13
N GLU A 223 -20.74 -13.01 -0.14
CA GLU A 223 -21.82 -12.16 0.39
C GLU A 223 -23.17 -12.45 -0.29
N GLN A 224 -23.17 -12.65 -1.61
CA GLN A 224 -24.37 -13.01 -2.36
C GLN A 224 -24.94 -14.37 -1.94
N THR A 225 -24.06 -15.32 -1.62
CA THR A 225 -24.45 -16.67 -1.19
C THR A 225 -25.09 -16.62 0.20
N GLN A 226 -24.49 -15.88 1.14
CA GLN A 226 -25.05 -15.68 2.49
C GLN A 226 -26.43 -15.02 2.43
N THR A 227 -26.59 -13.98 1.60
CA THR A 227 -27.88 -13.27 1.44
C THR A 227 -28.97 -14.18 0.87
N GLN A 228 -28.62 -15.07 -0.07
CA GLN A 228 -29.56 -16.02 -0.69
C GLN A 228 -29.99 -17.13 0.28
N GLU A 229 -29.08 -17.63 1.11
CA GLU A 229 -29.38 -18.63 2.15
C GLU A 229 -30.26 -18.03 3.26
N GLU A 230 -30.02 -16.78 3.67
CA GLU A 230 -30.87 -16.07 4.62
C GLU A 230 -32.28 -15.81 4.07
N THR A 231 -32.42 -15.41 2.80
CA THR A 231 -33.75 -15.22 2.19
C THR A 231 -34.49 -16.52 1.92
N ALA A 232 -33.78 -17.63 1.63
CA ALA A 232 -34.39 -18.95 1.51
C ALA A 232 -34.86 -19.50 2.87
N GLY A 233 -34.09 -19.31 3.94
CA GLY A 233 -34.47 -19.72 5.30
C GLY A 233 -35.71 -19.01 5.86
N ILE A 234 -35.99 -17.78 5.42
CA ILE A 234 -37.21 -17.03 5.79
C ILE A 234 -38.45 -17.54 5.03
N ALA A 235 -38.28 -18.16 3.86
CA ALA A 235 -39.39 -18.65 3.04
C ALA A 235 -39.88 -20.06 3.44
N GLU A 236 -39.11 -20.81 4.25
CA GLU A 236 -39.43 -22.19 4.63
C GLU A 236 -40.21 -22.36 5.96
N ASP A 237 -40.66 -21.28 6.60
CA ASP A 237 -41.62 -21.36 7.72
C ASP A 237 -43.03 -20.90 7.31
N PRO A 238 -43.82 -21.72 6.58
CA PRO A 238 -45.25 -21.51 6.47
C PRO A 238 -45.86 -21.99 7.79
N GLY A 239 -45.91 -21.09 8.77
CA GLY A 239 -46.51 -21.30 10.07
C GLY A 239 -47.79 -22.13 9.97
N GLY A 240 -47.73 -23.34 10.53
CA GLY A 240 -48.86 -24.24 10.66
C GLY A 240 -49.98 -23.55 11.42
N PHE A 241 -51.06 -23.19 10.73
CA PHE A 241 -52.30 -22.79 11.34
C PHE A 241 -53.17 -24.04 11.53
N VAL A 242 -53.01 -24.69 12.68
CA VAL A 242 -54.03 -25.62 13.21
C VAL A 242 -54.71 -24.92 14.36
N ILE A 243 -55.98 -24.53 14.17
CA ILE A 243 -56.92 -24.40 15.27
C ILE A 243 -58.27 -25.00 14.87
N SER A 244 -58.53 -26.13 15.53
CA SER A 244 -59.76 -26.75 16.04
C SER A 244 -61.12 -26.33 15.46
#